data_AF-A0A7Y5LDZ2-F1
#
_entry.id   AF-A0A7Y5LDZ2-F1
#
_cell.length_a   1.000
_cell.length_b   1.000
_cell.length_c   1.000
_cell.angle_alpha   90.00
_cell.angle_beta   90.00
_cell.angle_gamma   90.00
#
_symmetry.space_group_name_H-M   'P 1'
#
loop_
_entity.id
_entity.type
_entity.pdbx_description
1 polymer ?
#
loop_
_entity_poly.entity_id
_entity_poly.type
_entity_poly.pdbx_seq_one_letter_code
_entity_poly.pdbx_strand_id
1 'polypeptide(L)'
;KTAIFESLGIDVLFVAKFDAQLASKTGEEFVREILIDAIGMKYCVIGHDHAFGKNRSGNYQTLLELSKTLDFIVDRVEAYSQSDIIVNSTTIRKFLSEGDVSQVAELLGRRYSVSGNIIRGDGRGRTIGIPTANLTLDHPKKLIPRNGVYATWLNLEGKKYPAVTNIGTRPTYDGLTVTIETHILNFSKDIYGQGIQLEFISRIRDEKKFASPDELISAIRSDIDVAIKQGFTKI
;
A
#
# COMPACT_ATOMS: atom_id res chain seq x y z
N LYS A 1 -0.98 -6.84 -4.68
CA LYS A 1 -0.10 -7.80 -3.96
C LYS A 1 0.50 -8.80 -4.94
N THR A 2 -0.30 -9.43 -5.79
CA THR A 2 0.17 -10.37 -6.83
C THR A 2 1.35 -9.84 -7.65
N ALA A 3 1.25 -8.62 -8.20
CA ALA A 3 2.35 -8.00 -8.94
C ALA A 3 3.68 -7.87 -8.14
N ILE A 4 3.61 -7.74 -6.81
CA ILE A 4 4.82 -7.71 -5.97
C ILE A 4 5.42 -9.11 -5.86
N PHE A 5 4.60 -10.14 -5.63
CA PHE A 5 5.08 -11.52 -5.59
C PHE A 5 5.69 -11.96 -6.92
N GLU A 6 5.04 -11.61 -8.03
CA GLU A 6 5.56 -11.85 -9.37
C GLU A 6 6.92 -11.17 -9.59
N SER A 7 7.07 -9.91 -9.19
CA SER A 7 8.37 -9.20 -9.28
C SER A 7 9.48 -9.78 -8.42
N LEU A 8 9.13 -10.60 -7.41
CA LEU A 8 10.07 -11.30 -6.54
C LEU A 8 10.37 -12.72 -7.04
N GLY A 9 9.82 -13.12 -8.19
CA GLY A 9 10.05 -14.45 -8.77
C GLY A 9 9.21 -15.57 -8.15
N ILE A 10 8.05 -15.26 -7.56
CA ILE A 10 7.12 -16.29 -7.09
C ILE A 10 6.36 -16.89 -8.28
N ASP A 11 6.58 -18.18 -8.56
CA ASP A 11 5.95 -18.89 -9.68
C ASP A 11 4.46 -19.19 -9.46
N VAL A 12 4.09 -19.56 -8.23
CA VAL A 12 2.73 -20.00 -7.89
C VAL A 12 2.27 -19.35 -6.58
N LEU A 13 1.08 -18.75 -6.62
CA LEU A 13 0.43 -18.16 -5.45
C LEU A 13 -0.88 -18.90 -5.13
N PHE A 14 -0.91 -19.61 -4.01
CA PHE A 14 -2.13 -20.20 -3.48
C PHE A 14 -2.89 -19.20 -2.61
N VAL A 15 -4.08 -18.79 -3.04
CA VAL A 15 -4.99 -17.93 -2.27
C VAL A 15 -6.04 -18.79 -1.59
N ALA A 16 -5.74 -19.26 -0.38
CA ALA A 16 -6.67 -20.05 0.41
C ALA A 16 -7.81 -19.16 0.95
N LYS A 17 -9.06 -19.57 0.68
CA LYS A 17 -10.23 -18.97 1.32
C LYS A 17 -10.31 -19.47 2.76
N PHE A 18 -10.28 -18.56 3.72
CA PHE A 18 -10.45 -18.92 5.13
C PHE A 18 -11.93 -19.14 5.46
N ASP A 19 -12.41 -20.35 5.18
CA ASP A 19 -13.77 -20.78 5.50
C ASP A 19 -13.82 -21.66 6.76
N ALA A 20 -15.02 -22.09 7.15
CA ALA A 20 -15.23 -22.90 8.35
C ALA A 20 -14.49 -24.25 8.30
N GLN A 21 -14.34 -24.83 7.11
CA GLN A 21 -13.63 -26.09 6.93
C GLN A 21 -12.14 -25.87 7.20
N LEU A 22 -11.50 -24.88 6.57
CA LEU A 22 -10.10 -24.56 6.84
C LEU A 22 -9.86 -24.13 8.29
N ALA A 23 -10.76 -23.32 8.86
CA ALA A 23 -10.66 -22.85 10.24
C ALA A 23 -10.77 -23.98 11.29
N SER A 24 -11.44 -25.08 10.94
CA SER A 24 -11.60 -26.24 11.82
C SER A 24 -10.40 -27.18 11.85
N LYS A 25 -9.51 -27.13 10.85
CA LYS A 25 -8.33 -27.99 10.76
C LYS A 25 -7.31 -27.64 11.82
N THR A 26 -6.82 -28.62 12.55
CA THR A 26 -5.65 -28.51 13.42
C THR A 26 -4.39 -28.18 12.61
N GLY A 27 -3.32 -27.77 13.28
CA GLY A 27 -2.03 -27.55 12.63
C GLY A 27 -1.52 -28.80 11.90
N GLU A 28 -1.65 -29.98 12.50
CA GLU A 28 -1.21 -31.23 11.88
C GLU A 28 -2.04 -31.59 10.64
N GLU A 29 -3.38 -31.51 10.71
CA GLU A 29 -4.26 -31.75 9.57
C GLU A 29 -3.96 -30.78 8.42
N PHE A 30 -3.71 -29.50 8.73
CA PHE A 30 -3.31 -28.51 7.72
C PHE A 30 -2.00 -28.89 7.03
N VAL A 31 -0.98 -29.33 7.79
CA VAL A 31 0.31 -29.72 7.21
C VAL A 31 0.16 -30.97 6.33
N ARG A 32 -0.47 -32.04 6.84
CA ARG A 32 -0.61 -33.30 6.11
C ARG A 32 -1.45 -33.12 4.85
N GLU A 33 -2.68 -32.68 5.00
CA GLU A 33 -3.64 -32.70 3.89
C GLU A 33 -3.37 -31.60 2.85
N ILE A 34 -2.89 -30.43 3.27
CA ILE A 34 -2.76 -29.28 2.38
C ILE A 34 -1.31 -29.10 1.95
N LEU A 35 -0.38 -28.97 2.90
CA LEU A 35 1.02 -28.68 2.54
C LEU A 35 1.70 -29.89 1.91
N ILE A 36 1.51 -31.10 2.45
CA ILE A 36 2.14 -32.31 1.93
C ILE A 36 1.32 -32.93 0.79
N ASP A 37 0.08 -33.35 1.07
CA ASP A 37 -0.68 -34.17 0.11
C ASP A 37 -1.14 -33.37 -1.12
N ALA A 38 -1.64 -32.15 -0.92
CA ALA A 38 -2.16 -31.34 -2.03
C ALA A 38 -1.08 -30.50 -2.74
N ILE A 39 -0.15 -29.91 -2.00
CA ILE A 39 0.89 -29.01 -2.55
C ILE A 39 2.19 -29.77 -2.86
N GLY A 40 2.50 -30.86 -2.15
CA GLY A 40 3.79 -31.55 -2.31
C GLY A 40 4.97 -30.80 -1.70
N MET A 41 4.75 -30.05 -0.62
CA MET A 41 5.79 -29.22 0.02
C MET A 41 6.98 -30.06 0.49
N LYS A 42 8.19 -29.66 0.07
CA LYS A 42 9.46 -30.25 0.53
C LYS A 42 10.31 -29.31 1.38
N TYR A 43 10.04 -28.01 1.29
CA TYR A 43 10.72 -26.98 2.05
C TYR A 43 9.72 -25.93 2.51
N CYS A 44 9.76 -25.58 3.80
CA CYS A 44 8.85 -24.64 4.42
C CYS A 44 9.66 -23.51 5.06
N VAL A 45 9.39 -22.26 4.67
CA VAL A 45 9.97 -21.08 5.35
C VAL A 45 8.84 -20.32 6.03
N ILE A 46 8.98 -20.08 7.33
CA ILE A 46 8.01 -19.31 8.12
C ILE A 46 8.67 -18.21 8.95
N GLY A 47 7.91 -17.17 9.25
CA GLY A 47 8.34 -16.10 10.15
C GLY A 47 8.34 -16.53 11.62
N HIS A 48 9.16 -15.87 12.44
CA HIS A 48 9.28 -16.10 13.89
C HIS A 48 7.95 -16.11 14.67
N ASP A 49 6.96 -15.33 14.26
CA ASP A 49 5.65 -15.17 14.91
C ASP A 49 4.53 -16.00 14.25
N HIS A 50 4.89 -16.90 13.33
CA HIS A 50 3.93 -17.66 12.56
C HIS A 50 3.17 -18.69 13.41
N ALA A 51 1.84 -18.68 13.28
CA ALA A 51 0.96 -19.68 13.86
C ALA A 51 -0.22 -19.94 12.93
N PHE A 52 -0.72 -21.17 12.96
CA PHE A 52 -1.74 -21.66 12.03
C PHE A 52 -2.58 -22.78 12.68
N GLY A 53 -3.59 -23.26 11.95
CA GLY A 53 -4.53 -24.25 12.45
C GLY A 53 -5.50 -23.72 13.50
N LYS A 54 -6.53 -24.52 13.79
CA LYS A 54 -7.58 -24.24 14.76
C LYS A 54 -6.96 -23.89 16.11
N ASN A 55 -7.41 -22.78 16.68
CA ASN A 55 -6.92 -22.25 17.96
C ASN A 55 -5.39 -22.07 18.02
N ARG A 56 -4.73 -21.80 16.87
CA ARG A 56 -3.27 -21.67 16.77
C ARG A 56 -2.53 -22.93 17.22
N SER A 57 -3.11 -24.10 16.97
CA SER A 57 -2.52 -25.41 17.31
C SER A 57 -1.25 -25.76 16.53
N GLY A 58 -0.99 -25.06 15.42
CA GLY A 58 0.24 -25.17 14.64
C GLY A 58 1.16 -23.97 14.85
N ASN A 59 2.46 -24.24 14.99
CA ASN A 59 3.54 -23.26 15.02
C ASN A 59 4.85 -23.89 14.48
N TYR A 60 5.98 -23.19 14.63
CA TYR A 60 7.28 -23.73 14.21
C TYR A 60 7.65 -25.08 14.86
N GLN A 61 7.36 -25.26 16.15
CA GLN A 61 7.64 -26.52 16.84
C GLN A 61 6.80 -27.67 16.27
N THR A 62 5.53 -27.42 15.96
CA THR A 62 4.67 -28.38 15.27
C THR A 62 5.26 -28.79 13.91
N LEU A 63 5.73 -27.82 13.12
CA LEU A 63 6.36 -28.10 11.82
C LEU A 63 7.65 -28.92 11.98
N LEU A 64 8.48 -28.57 12.97
CA LEU A 64 9.76 -29.26 13.25
C LEU A 64 9.55 -30.69 13.74
N GLU A 65 8.46 -30.96 14.44
CA GLU A 65 8.10 -32.33 14.86
C GLU A 65 7.60 -33.15 13.67
N LEU A 66 6.70 -32.57 12.87
CA LEU A 66 6.14 -33.24 11.70
C LEU A 66 7.20 -33.48 10.62
N SER A 67 8.16 -32.58 10.45
CA SER A 67 9.24 -32.71 9.45
C SER A 67 10.08 -33.98 9.64
N LYS A 68 10.19 -34.48 10.88
CA LYS A 68 10.89 -35.74 11.19
C LYS A 68 10.20 -36.98 10.59
N THR A 69 8.92 -36.86 10.24
CA THR A 69 8.09 -37.99 9.76
C THR A 69 7.51 -37.77 8.37
N LEU A 70 7.45 -36.53 7.88
CA LEU A 70 6.75 -36.15 6.64
C LEU A 70 7.68 -35.71 5.49
N ASP A 71 8.98 -36.00 5.57
CA ASP A 71 9.96 -35.78 4.49
C ASP A 71 9.91 -34.35 3.90
N PHE A 72 10.04 -33.35 4.77
CA PHE A 72 10.22 -31.95 4.41
C PHE A 72 11.20 -31.27 5.37
N ILE A 73 11.72 -30.10 4.98
CA ILE A 73 12.58 -29.26 5.82
C ILE A 73 11.81 -28.00 6.21
N VAL A 74 12.02 -27.52 7.44
CA VAL A 74 11.44 -26.25 7.90
C VAL A 74 12.54 -25.32 8.39
N ASP A 75 12.48 -24.08 7.91
CA ASP A 75 13.31 -22.98 8.36
C ASP A 75 12.45 -21.87 8.98
N ARG A 76 12.98 -21.27 10.03
CA ARG A 76 12.41 -20.08 10.66
C ARG A 76 13.26 -18.87 10.36
N VAL A 77 12.65 -17.85 9.76
CA VAL A 77 13.28 -16.54 9.62
C VAL A 77 12.97 -15.68 10.84
N GLU A 78 14.02 -15.09 11.40
CA GLU A 78 13.91 -14.16 12.52
C GLU A 78 13.25 -12.84 12.09
N ALA A 79 12.82 -12.05 13.06
CA ALA A 79 12.25 -10.73 12.80
C ALA A 79 13.27 -9.84 12.07
N TYR A 80 12.85 -9.26 10.94
CA TYR A 80 13.69 -8.29 10.24
C TYR A 80 13.59 -6.92 10.91
N SER A 81 14.73 -6.30 11.17
CA SER A 81 14.84 -4.94 11.68
C SER A 81 15.70 -4.08 10.76
N GLN A 82 15.37 -2.80 10.68
CA GLN A 82 16.12 -1.78 9.96
C GLN A 82 16.18 -0.53 10.81
N SER A 83 17.38 -0.02 11.09
CA SER A 83 17.59 1.13 11.99
C SER A 83 16.87 0.96 13.34
N ASP A 84 16.99 -0.23 13.95
CA ASP A 84 16.34 -0.63 15.20
C ASP A 84 14.79 -0.68 15.18
N ILE A 85 14.18 -0.50 14.01
CA ILE A 85 12.73 -0.62 13.81
C ILE A 85 12.41 -2.01 13.29
N ILE A 86 11.55 -2.76 14.02
CA ILE A 86 11.03 -4.04 13.54
C ILE A 86 10.10 -3.79 12.35
N VAL A 87 10.43 -4.40 11.21
CA VAL A 87 9.68 -4.29 9.96
C VAL A 87 8.54 -5.30 9.98
N ASN A 88 7.33 -4.81 10.25
CA ASN A 88 6.11 -5.60 10.18
C ASN A 88 4.91 -4.75 9.73
N SER A 89 3.78 -5.41 9.45
CA SER A 89 2.57 -4.71 8.98
C SER A 89 2.03 -3.67 9.97
N THR A 90 2.18 -3.89 11.28
CA THR A 90 1.73 -2.95 12.31
C THR A 90 2.56 -1.67 12.27
N THR A 91 3.89 -1.80 12.21
CA THR A 91 4.82 -0.68 12.08
C THR A 91 4.55 0.13 10.80
N ILE A 92 4.38 -0.54 9.65
CA ILE A 92 4.05 0.14 8.38
C ILE A 92 2.73 0.92 8.48
N ARG A 93 1.69 0.32 9.08
CA ARG A 93 0.39 1.00 9.27
C ARG A 93 0.50 2.21 10.18
N LYS A 94 1.33 2.13 11.23
CA LYS A 94 1.59 3.26 12.14
C LYS A 94 2.18 4.45 11.37
N PHE A 95 3.30 4.26 10.68
CA PHE A 95 3.91 5.36 9.91
C PHE A 95 2.99 5.91 8.81
N LEU A 96 2.22 5.04 8.13
CA LEU A 96 1.19 5.51 7.18
C LEU A 96 0.13 6.39 7.87
N SER A 97 -0.34 6.01 9.05
CA SER A 97 -1.33 6.79 9.83
C SER A 97 -0.78 8.11 10.37
N GLU A 98 0.53 8.21 10.52
CA GLU A 98 1.24 9.45 10.88
C GLU A 98 1.52 10.33 9.65
N GLY A 99 1.44 9.73 8.44
CA GLY A 99 1.72 10.38 7.16
C GLY A 99 3.19 10.27 6.72
N ASP A 100 4.01 9.52 7.45
CA ASP A 100 5.43 9.33 7.14
C ASP A 100 5.64 8.28 6.04
N VAL A 101 5.28 8.67 4.83
CA VAL A 101 5.41 7.83 3.63
C VAL A 101 6.87 7.58 3.23
N SER A 102 7.79 8.45 3.67
CA SER A 102 9.22 8.30 3.43
C SER A 102 9.78 7.14 4.25
N GLN A 103 9.50 7.10 5.56
CA GLN A 103 9.90 5.99 6.42
C GLN A 103 9.24 4.67 5.98
N VAL A 104 7.98 4.72 5.54
CA VAL A 104 7.30 3.56 4.96
C VAL A 104 8.04 3.04 3.73
N ALA A 105 8.54 3.94 2.87
CA ALA A 105 9.25 3.53 1.67
C ALA A 105 10.57 2.82 1.99
N GLU A 106 11.31 3.33 2.98
CA GLU A 106 12.53 2.70 3.48
C GLU A 106 12.27 1.29 4.02
N LEU A 107 11.28 1.14 4.90
CA LEU A 107 10.95 -0.14 5.53
C LEU A 107 10.34 -1.16 4.55
N LEU A 108 9.63 -0.71 3.51
CA LEU A 108 9.06 -1.58 2.47
C LEU A 108 10.06 -1.93 1.36
N GLY A 109 11.20 -1.25 1.28
CA GLY A 109 12.13 -1.31 0.14
C GLY A 109 11.55 -0.74 -1.16
N ARG A 110 10.42 -0.02 -1.10
CA ARG A 110 9.73 0.61 -2.25
C ARG A 110 8.75 1.66 -1.77
N ARG A 111 8.41 2.62 -2.63
CA ARG A 111 7.37 3.62 -2.35
C ARG A 111 6.02 2.97 -2.08
N TYR A 112 5.30 3.47 -1.08
CA TYR A 112 3.91 3.06 -0.88
C TYR A 112 3.07 3.55 -2.06
N SER A 113 2.16 2.72 -2.54
CA SER A 113 1.29 3.08 -3.66
C SER A 113 -0.17 2.70 -3.46
N VAL A 114 -1.04 3.49 -4.08
CA VAL A 114 -2.47 3.20 -4.25
C VAL A 114 -2.79 3.13 -5.75
N SER A 115 -3.83 2.38 -6.10
CA SER A 115 -4.29 2.22 -7.48
C SER A 115 -5.78 2.48 -7.55
N GLY A 116 -6.20 2.99 -8.71
CA GLY A 116 -7.60 3.10 -9.07
C GLY A 116 -7.81 4.06 -10.23
N ASN A 117 -9.01 4.61 -10.36
CA ASN A 117 -9.43 5.27 -11.58
C ASN A 117 -9.57 6.78 -11.42
N ILE A 118 -9.20 7.52 -12.45
CA ILE A 118 -9.46 8.96 -12.50
C ILE A 118 -10.95 9.20 -12.74
N ILE A 119 -11.58 9.94 -11.84
CA ILE A 119 -12.97 10.38 -11.92
C ILE A 119 -13.08 11.88 -12.07
N ARG A 120 -14.24 12.32 -12.55
CA ARG A 120 -14.60 13.75 -12.55
C ARG A 120 -14.89 14.20 -11.13
N GLY A 121 -14.21 15.25 -10.69
CA GLY A 121 -14.58 15.99 -9.49
C GLY A 121 -15.34 17.27 -9.81
N ASP A 122 -15.40 18.18 -8.85
CA ASP A 122 -16.14 19.45 -8.96
C ASP A 122 -15.53 20.46 -9.97
N GLY A 123 -14.39 20.14 -10.58
CA GLY A 123 -13.73 20.98 -11.59
C GLY A 123 -13.16 22.31 -11.08
N ARG A 124 -13.20 22.57 -9.76
CA ARG A 124 -12.74 23.83 -9.14
C ARG A 124 -11.26 24.15 -9.39
N GLY A 125 -10.41 23.13 -9.48
CA GLY A 125 -9.00 23.34 -9.82
C GLY A 125 -8.82 23.99 -11.19
N ARG A 126 -9.65 23.63 -12.17
CA ARG A 126 -9.57 24.17 -13.54
C ARG A 126 -9.89 25.66 -13.58
N THR A 127 -10.80 26.15 -12.74
CA THR A 127 -11.17 27.58 -12.71
C THR A 127 -10.07 28.48 -12.16
N ILE A 128 -9.12 27.91 -11.40
CA ILE A 128 -7.95 28.63 -10.85
C ILE A 128 -6.64 28.30 -11.57
N GLY A 129 -6.71 27.62 -12.73
CA GLY A 129 -5.55 27.27 -13.54
C GLY A 129 -4.73 26.06 -13.03
N ILE A 130 -5.25 25.30 -12.07
CA ILE A 130 -4.59 24.14 -11.46
C ILE A 130 -5.52 22.93 -11.58
N PRO A 131 -5.63 22.31 -12.77
CA PRO A 131 -6.51 21.16 -12.95
C PRO A 131 -6.09 20.00 -12.05
N THR A 132 -7.04 19.43 -11.31
CA THR A 132 -6.83 18.27 -10.45
C THR A 132 -7.66 17.09 -10.95
N ALA A 133 -7.06 15.91 -10.92
CA ALA A 133 -7.71 14.65 -11.19
C ALA A 133 -8.14 14.02 -9.86
N ASN A 134 -9.40 13.61 -9.74
CA ASN A 134 -9.89 12.93 -8.54
C ASN A 134 -9.69 11.42 -8.72
N LEU A 135 -9.28 10.73 -7.66
CA LEU A 135 -8.98 9.30 -7.70
C LEU A 135 -9.99 8.51 -6.86
N THR A 136 -10.58 7.47 -7.45
CA THR A 136 -11.22 6.38 -6.69
C THR A 136 -10.21 5.27 -6.45
N LEU A 137 -10.36 4.53 -5.35
CA LEU A 137 -9.50 3.40 -5.04
C LEU A 137 -10.12 2.09 -5.56
N ASP A 138 -9.29 1.18 -6.05
CA ASP A 138 -9.74 -0.16 -6.49
C ASP A 138 -10.38 -0.97 -5.36
N HIS A 139 -10.05 -0.67 -4.10
CA HIS A 139 -10.54 -1.42 -2.95
C HIS A 139 -10.88 -0.49 -1.77
N PRO A 140 -12.08 -0.58 -1.18
CA PRO A 140 -12.55 0.33 -0.14
C PRO A 140 -11.75 0.24 1.16
N LYS A 141 -11.18 -0.93 1.46
CA LYS A 141 -10.31 -1.15 2.63
C LYS A 141 -8.83 -0.84 2.39
N LYS A 142 -8.48 -0.26 1.24
CA LYS A 142 -7.09 0.10 0.94
C LYS A 142 -6.67 1.19 1.92
N LEU A 143 -5.64 0.92 2.70
CA LEU A 143 -5.09 1.91 3.61
C LEU A 143 -4.48 3.06 2.81
N ILE A 144 -4.80 4.28 3.22
CA ILE A 144 -4.24 5.51 2.67
C ILE A 144 -3.39 6.18 3.74
N PRO A 145 -2.36 6.95 3.37
CA PRO A 145 -1.65 7.79 4.32
C PRO A 145 -2.60 8.78 5.00
N ARG A 146 -2.16 9.33 6.14
CA ARG A 146 -2.83 10.43 6.83
C ARG A 146 -3.24 11.54 5.85
N ASN A 147 -4.32 12.26 6.16
CA ASN A 147 -4.66 13.46 5.40
C ASN A 147 -3.48 14.45 5.32
N GLY A 148 -3.39 15.15 4.19
CA GLY A 148 -2.34 16.12 3.90
C GLY A 148 -1.99 16.18 2.43
N VAL A 149 -0.98 17.01 2.14
CA VAL A 149 -0.43 17.20 0.80
C VAL A 149 0.87 16.41 0.68
N TYR A 150 1.03 15.72 -0.44
CA TYR A 150 2.13 14.79 -0.72
C TYR A 150 2.75 15.07 -2.07
N ALA A 151 4.07 14.89 -2.16
CA ALA A 151 4.75 14.71 -3.43
C ALA A 151 4.55 13.26 -3.90
N THR A 152 4.11 13.07 -5.15
CA THR A 152 3.75 11.76 -5.69
C THR A 152 4.24 11.57 -7.12
N TRP A 153 4.47 10.31 -7.50
CA TRP A 153 4.55 9.91 -8.90
C TRP A 153 3.22 9.31 -9.31
N LEU A 154 2.60 9.86 -10.36
CA LEU A 154 1.46 9.23 -11.02
C LEU A 154 1.97 8.38 -12.17
N ASN A 155 1.73 7.08 -12.10
CA ASN A 155 1.99 6.14 -13.17
C ASN A 155 0.71 5.92 -14.00
N LEU A 156 0.81 6.25 -15.28
CA LEU A 156 -0.24 6.07 -16.29
C LEU A 156 0.40 5.35 -17.49
N GLU A 157 -0.11 4.16 -17.80
CA GLU A 157 0.36 3.34 -18.92
C GLU A 157 1.89 3.09 -18.90
N GLY A 158 2.46 2.91 -17.70
CA GLY A 158 3.89 2.69 -17.51
C GLY A 158 4.75 3.96 -17.54
N LYS A 159 4.18 5.13 -17.82
CA LYS A 159 4.86 6.43 -17.73
C LYS A 159 4.61 7.09 -16.38
N LYS A 160 5.68 7.56 -15.74
CA LYS A 160 5.62 8.33 -14.49
C LYS A 160 5.56 9.82 -14.76
N TYR A 161 4.62 10.49 -14.12
CA TYR A 161 4.42 11.93 -14.15
C TYR A 161 4.55 12.50 -12.73
N PRO A 162 5.31 13.59 -12.54
CA PRO A 162 5.43 14.21 -11.23
C PRO A 162 4.11 14.85 -10.86
N ALA A 163 3.70 14.70 -9.61
CA ALA A 163 2.40 15.18 -9.14
C ALA A 163 2.42 15.65 -7.69
N VAL A 164 1.48 16.54 -7.36
CA VAL A 164 1.15 16.91 -5.98
C VAL A 164 -0.23 16.38 -5.67
N THR A 165 -0.35 15.58 -4.61
CA THR A 165 -1.60 14.94 -4.21
C THR A 165 -2.07 15.47 -2.87
N ASN A 166 -3.32 15.92 -2.81
CA ASN A 166 -4.04 16.18 -1.57
C ASN A 166 -4.90 14.97 -1.19
N ILE A 167 -4.73 14.48 0.03
CA ILE A 167 -5.64 13.53 0.68
C ILE A 167 -6.43 14.32 1.71
N GLY A 168 -7.74 14.35 1.54
CA GLY A 168 -8.64 15.10 2.41
C GLY A 168 -9.92 14.38 2.75
N THR A 169 -10.81 15.09 3.43
CA THR A 169 -12.16 14.61 3.74
C THR A 169 -13.20 15.63 3.33
N ARG A 170 -14.27 15.14 2.71
CA ARG A 170 -15.45 15.92 2.37
C ARG A 170 -16.63 15.48 3.24
N PRO A 171 -17.36 16.42 3.86
CA PRO A 171 -18.65 16.14 4.47
C PRO A 171 -19.64 15.66 3.39
N THR A 172 -20.28 14.54 3.64
CA THR A 172 -21.35 13.95 2.82
C THR A 172 -22.55 13.63 3.72
N TYR A 173 -23.73 13.42 3.13
CA TYR A 173 -24.95 13.11 3.88
C TYR A 173 -24.77 11.87 4.78
N ASP A 174 -23.99 10.89 4.32
CA ASP A 174 -23.71 9.63 5.02
C ASP A 174 -22.43 9.67 5.89
N GLY A 175 -21.83 10.84 6.11
CA GLY A 175 -20.64 11.02 6.95
C GLY A 175 -19.46 11.69 6.24
N LEU A 176 -18.23 11.40 6.67
CA LEU A 176 -17.00 11.93 6.04
C LEU A 176 -16.48 10.96 4.99
N THR A 177 -16.37 11.42 3.74
CA THR A 177 -15.77 10.65 2.64
C THR A 177 -14.35 11.14 2.38
N VAL A 178 -13.39 10.23 2.28
CA VAL A 178 -12.01 10.58 1.91
C VAL A 178 -11.95 10.93 0.41
N THR A 179 -11.29 12.03 0.09
CA THR A 179 -11.02 12.48 -1.28
C THR A 179 -9.53 12.47 -1.57
N ILE A 180 -9.14 11.96 -2.73
CA ILE A 180 -7.75 11.99 -3.22
C ILE A 180 -7.73 12.81 -4.51
N GLU A 181 -7.11 13.98 -4.45
CA GLU A 181 -7.03 14.94 -5.56
C GLU A 181 -5.58 15.11 -5.97
N THR A 182 -5.27 14.90 -7.25
CA THR A 182 -3.89 14.95 -7.75
C THR A 182 -3.75 15.99 -8.84
N HIS A 183 -2.84 16.94 -8.65
CA HIS A 183 -2.38 17.85 -9.70
C HIS A 183 -1.14 17.27 -10.38
N ILE A 184 -1.25 16.93 -11.66
CA ILE A 184 -0.15 16.37 -12.46
C ILE A 184 0.61 17.53 -13.09
N LEU A 185 1.91 17.63 -12.82
CA LEU A 185 2.75 18.72 -13.31
C LEU A 185 2.99 18.56 -14.82
N ASN A 186 2.95 19.68 -15.55
CA ASN A 186 3.21 19.75 -16.99
C ASN A 186 2.37 18.75 -17.82
N PHE A 187 1.11 18.54 -17.44
CA PHE A 187 0.22 17.58 -18.06
C PHE A 187 -1.06 18.24 -18.59
N SER A 188 -1.43 17.92 -19.84
CA SER A 188 -2.55 18.56 -20.53
C SER A 188 -3.53 17.59 -21.18
N LYS A 189 -3.37 16.27 -20.96
CA LYS A 189 -4.27 15.27 -21.54
C LYS A 189 -5.50 15.03 -20.66
N ASP A 190 -6.61 14.67 -21.30
CA ASP A 190 -7.76 14.10 -20.61
C ASP A 190 -7.47 12.61 -20.31
N ILE A 191 -7.64 12.23 -19.06
CA ILE A 191 -7.38 10.89 -18.54
C ILE A 191 -8.56 10.35 -17.71
N TYR A 192 -9.76 10.92 -17.86
CA TYR A 192 -10.94 10.39 -17.17
C TYR A 192 -11.18 8.92 -17.52
N GLY A 193 -11.51 8.12 -16.50
CA GLY A 193 -11.73 6.68 -16.62
C GLY A 193 -10.46 5.84 -16.72
N GLN A 194 -9.28 6.47 -16.80
CA GLN A 194 -8.01 5.73 -16.87
C GLN A 194 -7.62 5.19 -15.50
N GLY A 195 -7.12 3.95 -15.50
CA GLY A 195 -6.50 3.31 -14.35
C GLY A 195 -5.09 3.86 -14.14
N ILE A 196 -4.80 4.28 -12.92
CA ILE A 196 -3.50 4.82 -12.54
C ILE A 196 -2.97 4.14 -11.28
N GLN A 197 -1.66 4.31 -11.05
CA GLN A 197 -1.04 4.03 -9.76
C GLN A 197 -0.38 5.31 -9.25
N LEU A 198 -0.64 5.64 -7.99
CA LEU A 198 -0.06 6.80 -7.32
C LEU A 198 0.96 6.32 -6.28
N GLU A 199 2.23 6.66 -6.49
CA GLU A 199 3.34 6.33 -5.59
C GLU A 199 3.67 7.56 -4.72
N PHE A 200 3.68 7.38 -3.41
CA PHE A 200 3.96 8.45 -2.44
C PHE A 200 5.47 8.60 -2.23
N ILE A 201 5.96 9.83 -2.31
CA ILE A 201 7.39 10.15 -2.15
C ILE A 201 7.64 10.73 -0.77
N SER A 202 6.98 11.83 -0.44
CA SER A 202 7.12 12.53 0.84
C SER A 202 5.84 13.28 1.18
N ARG A 203 5.64 13.53 2.47
CA ARG A 203 4.59 14.43 2.96
C ARG A 203 5.11 15.86 2.98
N ILE A 204 4.33 16.78 2.42
CA ILE A 204 4.67 18.21 2.32
C ILE A 204 4.10 18.96 3.53
N ARG A 205 2.80 18.80 3.81
CA ARG A 205 2.11 19.52 4.90
C ARG A 205 0.73 18.92 5.23
N ASP A 206 0.15 19.35 6.34
CA ASP A 206 -1.26 19.13 6.65
C ASP A 206 -2.21 19.86 5.68
N GLU A 207 -3.46 19.43 5.64
CA GLU A 207 -4.54 20.15 4.97
C GLU A 207 -4.76 21.52 5.62
N LYS A 208 -5.07 22.52 4.79
CA LYS A 208 -5.32 23.89 5.25
C LYS A 208 -6.52 24.46 4.50
N LYS A 209 -7.39 25.17 5.22
CA LYS A 209 -8.43 26.01 4.60
C LYS A 209 -7.81 27.36 4.21
N PHE A 210 -8.13 27.84 3.02
CA PHE A 210 -7.66 29.12 2.50
C PHE A 210 -8.80 30.12 2.48
N ALA A 211 -8.50 31.38 2.79
CA ALA A 211 -9.51 32.44 2.84
C ALA A 211 -9.84 33.00 1.44
N SER A 212 -8.95 32.80 0.47
CA SER A 212 -9.14 33.24 -0.92
C SER A 212 -8.57 32.26 -1.95
N PRO A 213 -9.03 32.32 -3.21
CA PRO A 213 -8.43 31.56 -4.31
C PRO A 213 -6.94 31.85 -4.51
N ASP A 214 -6.50 33.10 -4.32
CA ASP A 214 -5.09 33.49 -4.52
C ASP A 214 -4.18 32.85 -3.47
N GLU A 215 -4.62 32.77 -2.20
CA GLU A 215 -3.90 32.04 -1.15
C GLU A 215 -3.75 30.56 -1.48
N LEU A 216 -4.82 29.94 -2.00
CA LEU A 216 -4.80 28.54 -2.43
C LEU A 216 -3.81 28.32 -3.59
N ILE A 217 -3.84 29.18 -4.61
CA ILE A 217 -2.92 29.11 -5.75
C ILE A 217 -1.47 29.26 -5.28
N SER A 218 -1.20 30.23 -4.41
CA SER A 218 0.15 30.47 -3.87
C SER A 218 0.64 29.26 -3.06
N ALA A 219 -0.22 28.66 -2.25
CA ALA A 219 0.12 27.47 -1.49
C ALA A 219 0.44 26.27 -2.40
N ILE A 220 -0.38 26.03 -3.43
CA ILE A 220 -0.13 24.93 -4.36
C ILE A 220 1.18 25.14 -5.14
N ARG A 221 1.50 26.36 -5.55
CA ARG A 221 2.79 26.67 -6.19
C ARG A 221 3.97 26.36 -5.26
N SER A 222 3.87 26.75 -3.99
CA SER A 222 4.86 26.39 -2.97
C SER A 222 4.98 24.88 -2.78
N ASP A 223 3.86 24.16 -2.75
CA ASP A 223 3.84 22.70 -2.64
C ASP A 223 4.53 22.03 -3.85
N ILE A 224 4.33 22.56 -5.06
CA ILE A 224 5.02 22.13 -6.28
C ILE A 224 6.52 22.33 -6.16
N ASP A 225 6.96 23.51 -5.71
CA ASP A 225 8.39 23.81 -5.54
C ASP A 225 9.04 22.87 -4.51
N VAL A 226 8.34 22.58 -3.42
CA VAL A 226 8.79 21.60 -2.42
C VAL A 226 8.86 20.20 -3.02
N ALA A 227 7.84 19.77 -3.77
CA ALA A 227 7.81 18.45 -4.41
C ALA A 227 8.99 18.27 -5.40
N ILE A 228 9.30 19.31 -6.18
CA ILE A 228 10.44 19.32 -7.11
C ILE A 228 11.77 19.17 -6.35
N LYS A 229 11.95 19.91 -5.25
CA LYS A 229 13.17 19.86 -4.42
C LYS A 229 13.34 18.53 -3.68
N GLN A 230 12.24 17.94 -3.20
CA GLN A 230 12.28 16.76 -2.34
C GLN A 230 12.25 15.44 -3.11
N GLY A 231 11.53 15.37 -4.23
CA GLY A 231 11.05 14.08 -4.74
C GLY A 231 11.36 13.75 -6.19
N PHE A 232 11.51 14.74 -7.06
CA PHE A 232 11.62 14.51 -8.51
C PHE A 232 13.06 14.53 -9.05
N THR A 233 14.04 14.88 -8.21
CA THR A 233 15.47 14.99 -8.57
C THR A 233 16.30 13.76 -8.22
N LYS A 234 15.75 12.80 -7.45
CA LYS A 234 16.39 11.49 -7.21
C LYS A 234 15.68 10.42 -8.03
N ILE A 235 16.18 10.20 -9.23
CA ILE A 235 15.94 9.01 -10.07
C ILE A 235 17.24 8.23 -10.12
#